data_AF-A0A0H5R6A9-F1
#
_entry.id   AF-A0A0H5R6A9-F1
#
_cell.length_a   1.000
_cell.length_b   1.000
_cell.length_c   1.000
_cell.angle_alpha   90.00
_cell.angle_beta   90.00
_cell.angle_gamma   90.00
#
_symmetry.space_group_name_H-M   'P 1'
#
loop_
_entity.id
_entity.type
_entity.pdbx_description
1 polymer ?
#
loop_
_entity_poly.entity_id
_entity_poly.type
_entity_poly.pdbx_seq_one_letter_code
_entity_poly.pdbx_strand_id
1 'polypeptide(L)'
;MKQIMDPIHGLIDIDPELIQMIDTPQFQRLRNISQMGPSSYVFPGATHKRFGHSIGTSSVAGDLLDNISRAQPDLKITPRETLLIKAAGLCHDLGHGPLSHSFDNFMVCESFNAPLCASLFISVSQTPFAASFFSRYSMGA
;
A
#
# COMPACT_ATOMS: atom_id res chain seq x y z
N MET A 1 -3.79 -16.49 -9.38
CA MET A 1 -4.61 -15.48 -8.66
C MET A 1 -4.80 -15.96 -7.24
N LYS A 2 -4.69 -15.08 -6.26
CA LYS A 2 -4.95 -15.37 -4.84
C LYS A 2 -6.12 -14.51 -4.39
N GLN A 3 -6.98 -15.09 -3.58
CA GLN A 3 -8.12 -14.38 -3.00
C GLN A 3 -7.90 -14.17 -1.51
N ILE A 4 -8.24 -12.98 -1.02
CA ILE A 4 -8.21 -12.65 0.41
C ILE A 4 -9.61 -12.19 0.82
N MET A 5 -10.13 -12.79 1.88
CA MET A 5 -11.38 -12.34 2.49
C MET A 5 -11.10 -11.12 3.37
N ASP A 6 -11.69 -9.99 2.99
CA ASP A 6 -11.68 -8.73 3.72
C ASP A 6 -13.07 -8.46 4.31
N PRO A 7 -13.18 -8.05 5.59
CA PRO A 7 -14.47 -7.83 6.23
C PRO A 7 -15.25 -6.63 5.68
N ILE A 8 -14.60 -5.71 4.96
CA ILE A 8 -15.21 -4.50 4.40
C ILE A 8 -15.58 -4.70 2.93
N HIS A 9 -14.67 -5.27 2.15
CA HIS A 9 -14.79 -5.42 0.70
C HIS A 9 -15.18 -6.83 0.24
N GLY A 10 -15.29 -7.80 1.16
CA GLY A 10 -15.56 -9.19 0.81
C GLY A 10 -14.35 -9.88 0.20
N LEU A 11 -14.56 -10.66 -0.86
CA LEU A 11 -13.47 -11.40 -1.49
C LEU A 11 -12.71 -10.50 -2.46
N ILE A 12 -11.43 -10.23 -2.17
CA ILE A 12 -10.55 -9.42 -2.99
C ILE A 12 -9.63 -10.32 -3.83
N ASP A 13 -9.66 -10.14 -5.15
CA ASP A 13 -8.72 -10.76 -6.09
C ASP A 13 -7.40 -9.98 -6.16
N ILE A 14 -6.29 -10.69 -5.97
CA ILE A 14 -4.95 -10.10 -5.97
C ILE A 14 -4.14 -10.62 -7.16
N ASP A 15 -3.59 -9.66 -7.92
CA ASP A 15 -2.72 -9.91 -9.06
C ASP A 15 -1.43 -10.62 -8.61
N PRO A 16 -0.91 -11.60 -9.39
CA PRO A 16 0.30 -12.34 -9.07
C PRO A 16 1.53 -11.46 -8.74
N GLU A 17 1.65 -10.32 -9.41
CA GLU A 17 2.72 -9.35 -9.20
C GLU A 17 2.59 -8.63 -7.85
N LEU A 18 1.37 -8.35 -7.41
CA LEU A 18 1.11 -7.71 -6.12
C LEU A 18 1.29 -8.69 -4.96
N ILE A 19 0.98 -9.98 -5.15
CA ILE A 19 1.24 -11.02 -4.14
C ILE A 19 2.72 -11.03 -3.75
N GLN A 20 3.61 -10.92 -4.73
CA GLN A 20 5.06 -10.90 -4.49
C GLN A 20 5.49 -9.67 -3.68
N MET A 21 4.82 -8.52 -3.82
CA MET A 21 5.04 -7.37 -2.93
C MET A 21 4.51 -7.62 -1.52
N ILE A 22 3.31 -8.19 -1.42
CA ILE A 22 2.65 -8.49 -0.14
C ILE A 22 3.50 -9.45 0.68
N ASP A 23 4.09 -10.46 0.05
CA ASP A 23 4.87 -11.51 0.73
C ASP A 23 6.31 -11.07 1.06
N THR A 24 6.61 -9.76 1.03
CA THR A 24 7.88 -9.20 1.50
C THR A 24 7.86 -8.86 3.00
N PRO A 25 8.99 -8.94 3.71
CA PRO A 25 9.07 -8.49 5.12
C PRO A 25 8.62 -7.04 5.32
N GLN A 26 8.91 -6.17 4.35
CA GLN A 26 8.58 -4.75 4.38
C GLN A 26 7.06 -4.54 4.40
N PHE A 27 6.31 -5.29 3.59
CA PHE A 27 4.85 -5.21 3.58
C PHE A 27 4.22 -5.97 4.76
N GLN A 28 4.73 -7.16 5.10
CA GLN A 28 4.24 -7.94 6.24
C GLN A 28 4.39 -7.19 7.58
N ARG A 29 5.36 -6.27 7.70
CA ARG A 29 5.50 -5.36 8.86
C ARG A 29 4.21 -4.59 9.18
N LEU A 30 3.40 -4.24 8.17
CA LEU A 30 2.15 -3.49 8.36
C LEU A 30 1.12 -4.24 9.23
N ARG A 31 1.27 -5.56 9.43
CA ARG A 31 0.42 -6.33 10.36
C ARG A 31 0.58 -5.90 11.81
N ASN A 32 1.72 -5.28 12.14
CA ASN A 32 2.05 -4.87 13.50
C ASN A 32 1.76 -3.38 13.76
N ILE A 33 1.29 -2.64 12.75
CA ILE A 33 1.04 -1.20 12.85
C ILE A 33 -0.46 -0.97 12.95
N SER A 34 -0.92 -0.44 14.08
CA SER A 34 -2.32 -0.06 14.29
C SER A 34 -2.68 1.10 13.37
N GLN A 35 -3.79 1.00 12.66
CA GLN A 35 -4.30 2.10 11.82
C GLN A 35 -4.55 3.35 12.66
N MET A 36 -5.17 3.18 13.82
CA MET A 36 -5.64 4.25 14.70
C MET A 36 -4.69 4.59 15.85
N GLY A 37 -3.53 3.93 15.94
CA GLY A 37 -2.50 4.22 16.93
C GLY A 37 -3.05 4.25 18.36
N PRO A 38 -2.78 5.31 19.16
CA PRO A 38 -3.26 5.43 20.54
C PRO A 38 -4.78 5.38 20.70
N SER A 39 -5.54 5.75 19.66
CA SER A 39 -7.01 5.70 19.73
C SER A 39 -7.54 4.27 19.93
N SER A 40 -6.74 3.25 19.60
CA SER A 40 -7.07 1.84 19.90
C SER A 40 -7.15 1.52 21.40
N TYR A 41 -6.56 2.34 22.27
CA TYR A 41 -6.72 2.22 23.73
C TYR A 41 -8.01 2.85 24.25
N VAL A 42 -8.65 3.71 23.46
CA VAL A 42 -9.91 4.39 23.82
C VAL A 42 -11.10 3.67 23.18
N PHE A 43 -10.93 3.24 21.92
CA PHE A 43 -11.96 2.57 21.13
C PHE A 43 -11.60 1.10 20.96
N PRO A 44 -12.22 0.17 21.72
CA PRO A 44 -11.84 -1.25 21.71
C PRO A 44 -12.08 -1.94 20.35
N GLY A 45 -12.93 -1.38 19.48
CA GLY A 45 -13.13 -1.86 18.11
C GLY A 45 -12.06 -1.43 17.11
N ALA A 46 -11.18 -0.49 17.47
CA ALA A 46 -10.13 0.03 16.61
C ALA A 46 -8.89 -0.88 16.58
N THR A 47 -9.10 -2.16 16.33
CA THR A 47 -8.05 -3.20 16.34
C THR A 47 -7.36 -3.40 14.99
N HIS A 48 -7.92 -2.82 13.94
CA HIS A 48 -7.47 -2.97 12.57
C HIS A 48 -6.05 -2.42 12.34
N LYS A 49 -5.36 -3.07 11.41
CA LYS A 49 -3.94 -2.84 11.09
C LYS A 49 -3.80 -2.26 9.70
N ARG A 50 -2.71 -1.51 9.47
CA ARG A 50 -2.37 -0.92 8.18
C ARG A 50 -2.35 -1.97 7.05
N PHE A 51 -1.96 -3.21 7.35
CA PHE A 51 -1.95 -4.30 6.37
C PHE A 51 -3.30 -4.51 5.64
N GLY A 52 -4.40 -4.60 6.39
CA GLY A 52 -5.73 -4.80 5.79
C GLY A 52 -6.17 -3.58 4.99
N HIS A 53 -5.95 -2.39 5.56
CA HIS A 53 -6.22 -1.12 4.89
C HIS A 53 -5.47 -0.97 3.56
N SER A 54 -4.19 -1.32 3.50
CA SER A 54 -3.39 -1.29 2.27
C SER A 54 -3.92 -2.23 1.18
N ILE A 55 -4.36 -3.43 1.56
CA ILE A 55 -4.98 -4.38 0.61
C ILE A 55 -6.30 -3.84 0.09
N GLY A 56 -7.18 -3.35 0.98
CA GLY A 56 -8.45 -2.72 0.59
C GLY A 56 -8.25 -1.51 -0.32
N THR A 57 -7.28 -0.65 0.00
CA THR A 57 -6.93 0.52 -0.82
C THR A 57 -6.49 0.11 -2.23
N SER A 58 -5.68 -0.94 -2.35
CA SER A 58 -5.27 -1.49 -3.65
C SER A 58 -6.47 -1.98 -4.47
N SER A 59 -7.43 -2.66 -3.84
CA SER A 59 -8.67 -3.13 -4.48
C SER A 59 -9.51 -1.96 -4.99
N VAL A 60 -9.81 -1.00 -4.12
CA VAL A 60 -10.63 0.17 -4.46
C VAL A 60 -9.98 1.02 -5.56
N ALA A 61 -8.65 1.13 -5.57
CA ALA A 61 -7.93 1.82 -6.64
C ALA A 61 -8.10 1.12 -7.99
N GLY A 62 -8.13 -0.22 -8.02
CA GLY A 62 -8.44 -1.00 -9.21
C GLY A 62 -9.88 -0.78 -9.68
N ASP A 63 -10.86 -0.91 -8.77
CA ASP A 63 -12.28 -0.70 -9.08
C ASP A 63 -12.56 0.71 -9.64
N LEU A 64 -11.88 1.72 -9.08
CA LEU A 64 -11.95 3.09 -9.57
C LEU A 64 -11.47 3.21 -11.01
N LEU A 65 -10.31 2.63 -11.34
CA LEU A 65 -9.79 2.67 -12.70
C LEU A 65 -10.67 1.89 -13.68
N ASP A 66 -11.22 0.75 -13.27
CA ASP A 66 -12.14 -0.02 -14.11
C ASP A 66 -13.42 0.78 -14.39
N ASN A 67 -13.92 1.54 -13.41
CA ASN A 67 -15.03 2.46 -13.61
C ASN A 67 -14.69 3.60 -14.57
N ILE A 68 -13.53 4.23 -14.41
CA ILE A 68 -13.07 5.31 -15.31
C ILE A 68 -12.87 4.77 -16.73
N SER A 69 -12.24 3.61 -16.88
CA SER A 69 -12.00 2.96 -18.17
C SER A 69 -13.31 2.66 -18.92
N ARG A 70 -14.34 2.18 -18.19
CA ARG A 70 -15.68 1.96 -18.76
C ARG A 70 -16.40 3.26 -19.12
N ALA A 71 -16.27 4.30 -18.28
CA ALA A 71 -16.94 5.57 -18.50
C ALA A 71 -16.27 6.42 -19.60
N GLN A 72 -14.95 6.28 -19.79
CA GLN A 72 -14.15 7.06 -20.72
C GLN A 72 -13.18 6.19 -21.52
N PRO A 73 -13.67 5.39 -22.48
CA PRO A 73 -12.83 4.47 -23.27
C PRO A 73 -11.70 5.17 -24.05
N ASP A 74 -11.88 6.44 -24.39
CA ASP A 74 -10.89 7.25 -25.12
C ASP A 74 -9.59 7.48 -24.35
N LEU A 75 -9.61 7.34 -23.02
CA LEU A 75 -8.41 7.41 -22.18
C LEU A 75 -7.46 6.23 -22.40
N LYS A 76 -7.96 5.11 -22.96
CA LYS A 76 -7.16 3.91 -23.30
C LYS A 76 -6.31 3.40 -22.14
N ILE A 77 -6.88 3.37 -20.94
CA ILE A 77 -6.21 2.88 -19.72
C ILE A 77 -5.76 1.44 -19.96
N THR A 78 -4.46 1.21 -19.83
CA THR A 78 -3.83 -0.07 -20.09
C THR A 78 -3.84 -0.95 -18.84
N PRO A 79 -3.80 -2.29 -18.98
CA PRO A 79 -3.64 -3.19 -17.84
C PRO A 79 -2.38 -2.90 -17.01
N ARG A 80 -1.32 -2.38 -17.65
CA ARG A 80 -0.09 -1.93 -16.98
C ARG A 80 -0.36 -0.75 -16.04
N GLU A 81 -1.10 0.26 -16.48
CA GLU A 81 -1.44 1.41 -15.65
C GLU A 81 -2.34 1.01 -14.48
N THR A 82 -3.30 0.12 -14.71
CA THR A 82 -4.12 -0.45 -13.63
C THR A 82 -3.26 -1.14 -12.58
N LEU A 83 -2.34 -2.00 -13.00
CA LEU A 83 -1.43 -2.69 -12.08
C LEU A 83 -0.55 -1.71 -11.29
N LEU A 84 -0.02 -0.67 -11.95
CA LEU A 84 0.81 0.35 -11.30
C LEU A 84 0.04 1.16 -10.25
N ILE A 85 -1.21 1.53 -10.55
CA ILE A 85 -2.06 2.26 -9.60
C ILE A 85 -2.49 1.36 -8.43
N LYS A 86 -2.82 0.09 -8.69
CA LYS A 86 -3.06 -0.88 -7.62
C LYS A 86 -1.81 -1.07 -6.74
N ALA A 87 -0.61 -1.13 -7.33
CA ALA A 87 0.65 -1.19 -6.60
C ALA A 87 0.92 0.08 -5.77
N ALA A 88 0.61 1.26 -6.31
CA ALA A 88 0.73 2.52 -5.58
C ALA A 88 -0.24 2.55 -4.37
N GLY A 89 -1.50 2.16 -4.56
CA GLY A 89 -2.47 2.03 -3.49
C GLY A 89 -2.08 1.00 -2.43
N LEU A 90 -1.46 -0.11 -2.85
CA LEU A 90 -0.92 -1.12 -1.93
C LEU A 90 0.21 -0.54 -1.07
N CYS A 91 1.15 0.17 -1.68
CA CYS A 91 2.38 0.61 -1.04
C CYS A 91 2.28 1.96 -0.30
N HIS A 92 1.16 2.70 -0.41
CA HIS A 92 1.05 4.08 0.10
C HIS A 92 1.36 4.22 1.60
N ASP A 93 1.07 3.18 2.38
CA ASP A 93 1.21 3.18 3.84
C ASP A 93 2.50 2.51 4.34
N LEU A 94 3.39 2.08 3.45
CA LEU A 94 4.65 1.42 3.83
C LEU A 94 5.54 2.28 4.72
N GLY A 95 5.49 3.61 4.53
CA GLY A 95 6.30 4.57 5.29
C GLY A 95 5.89 4.75 6.76
N HIS A 96 4.72 4.26 7.19
CA HIS A 96 4.25 4.50 8.55
C HIS A 96 5.13 3.85 9.61
N GLY A 97 5.40 4.61 10.68
CA GLY A 97 6.08 4.14 11.87
C GLY A 97 5.16 3.49 12.93
N PRO A 98 5.73 3.03 14.06
CA PRO A 98 4.94 2.58 15.22
C PRO A 98 3.93 3.66 15.65
N LEU A 99 2.73 3.31 16.11
CA LEU A 99 1.68 4.30 16.45
C LEU A 99 1.18 5.18 15.28
N SER A 100 1.47 4.83 14.01
CA SER A 100 0.97 5.52 12.82
C SER A 100 1.27 7.04 12.86
N HIS A 101 0.27 7.89 12.68
CA HIS A 101 0.43 9.35 12.62
C HIS A 101 1.02 9.96 13.89
N SER A 102 0.90 9.31 15.05
CA SER A 102 1.56 9.80 16.28
C SER A 102 3.08 9.80 16.14
N PHE A 103 3.64 8.83 15.42
CA PHE A 103 5.08 8.78 15.16
C PHE A 103 5.51 9.71 14.04
N ASP A 104 4.69 9.83 12.98
CA ASP A 104 4.97 10.80 11.92
C ASP A 104 5.02 12.22 12.50
N ASN A 105 4.07 12.57 13.37
CA ASN A 105 4.06 13.86 14.06
C ASN A 105 5.24 14.03 15.01
N PHE A 106 5.64 12.98 15.75
CA PHE A 106 6.82 13.03 16.61
C PHE A 106 8.11 13.26 15.79
N MET A 107 8.28 12.53 14.69
CA MET A 107 9.47 12.60 13.82
C MET A 107 9.53 13.85 12.94
N VAL A 108 8.39 14.46 12.61
CA VAL A 108 8.35 15.73 11.86
C VAL A 108 8.51 16.95 12.79
N CYS A 109 8.04 16.84 14.04
CA CYS A 109 8.07 17.95 15.00
C CYS A 109 9.41 18.04 15.76
N GLU A 110 10.04 16.90 16.08
CA GLU A 110 11.46 16.89 16.43
C GLU A 110 12.25 17.04 15.13
N SER A 111 13.18 17.99 15.04
CA SER A 111 14.02 18.22 13.85
C SER A 111 15.04 17.09 13.61
N PHE A 112 14.61 15.83 13.64
CA PHE A 112 15.33 14.75 13.01
C PHE A 112 15.10 14.91 11.51
N ASN A 113 16.20 15.21 10.83
CA ASN A 113 16.31 15.23 9.39
C ASN A 113 15.53 14.04 8.78
N ALA A 114 15.11 14.11 7.52
CA ALA A 114 14.18 13.15 6.92
C ALA A 114 14.76 11.82 6.37
N PRO A 115 15.92 11.23 6.77
CA PRO A 115 16.43 10.06 6.07
C PRO A 115 15.73 8.77 6.48
N LEU A 116 15.04 8.64 7.62
CA LEU A 116 14.42 7.38 8.06
C LEU A 116 13.18 6.98 7.24
N CYS A 117 12.29 7.94 6.95
CA CYS A 117 11.08 7.68 6.15
C CYS A 117 11.45 7.42 4.67
N ALA A 118 12.39 8.22 4.14
CA ALA A 118 12.97 8.00 2.82
C ALA A 118 13.73 6.67 2.74
N SER A 119 14.50 6.28 3.75
CA SER A 119 15.24 5.00 3.73
C SER A 119 14.34 3.78 3.86
N LEU A 120 13.15 3.88 4.44
CA LEU A 120 12.16 2.79 4.40
C LEU A 120 11.58 2.63 2.98
N PHE A 121 11.21 3.74 2.33
CA PHE A 121 10.71 3.73 0.94
C PHE A 121 11.80 3.28 -0.04
N ILE A 122 13.05 3.74 0.16
CA ILE A 122 14.24 3.31 -0.58
C ILE A 122 14.54 1.83 -0.32
N SER A 123 14.43 1.35 0.92
CA SER A 123 14.65 -0.07 1.23
C SER A 123 13.62 -0.97 0.55
N VAL A 124 12.35 -0.55 0.51
CA VAL A 124 11.31 -1.22 -0.26
C VAL A 124 11.67 -1.22 -1.73
N SER A 125 11.95 -0.05 -2.33
CA SER A 125 12.26 0.07 -3.76
C SER A 125 13.59 -0.57 -4.16
N GLN A 126 14.51 -0.80 -3.22
CA GLN A 126 15.77 -1.53 -3.39
C GLN A 126 15.66 -3.03 -3.08
N THR A 127 14.50 -3.53 -2.64
CA THR A 127 14.30 -4.99 -2.64
C THR A 127 14.46 -5.49 -4.07
N PRO A 128 15.11 -6.65 -4.30
CA PRO A 128 15.29 -7.17 -5.66
C PRO A 128 13.97 -7.27 -6.44
N PHE A 129 12.87 -7.51 -5.72
CA PHE A 129 11.55 -7.58 -6.30
C PHE A 129 10.95 -6.21 -6.64
N ALA A 130 10.85 -5.25 -5.70
CA ALA A 130 10.29 -3.94 -6.04
C ALA A 130 11.17 -3.18 -7.03
N ALA A 131 12.50 -3.32 -6.94
CA ALA A 131 13.44 -2.76 -7.90
C ALA A 131 13.19 -3.34 -9.30
N SER A 132 13.01 -4.66 -9.42
CA SER A 132 12.72 -5.30 -10.71
C SER A 132 11.31 -5.02 -11.21
N PHE A 133 10.32 -4.90 -10.33
CA PHE A 133 8.96 -4.49 -10.67
C PHE A 133 8.96 -3.06 -11.21
N PHE A 134 9.42 -2.08 -10.43
CA PHE A 134 9.46 -0.70 -10.90
C PHE A 134 10.38 -0.54 -12.10
N SER A 135 11.50 -1.26 -12.21
CA SER A 135 12.34 -1.21 -13.43
C SER A 135 11.64 -1.80 -14.66
N ARG A 136 10.96 -2.95 -14.52
CA ARG A 136 10.19 -3.59 -15.60
C ARG A 136 8.99 -2.77 -16.03
N TYR A 137 8.40 -2.00 -15.11
CA TYR A 137 7.18 -1.24 -15.35
C TYR A 137 7.36 0.30 -15.34
N SER A 138 8.57 0.87 -15.15
CA SER A 138 8.88 2.30 -15.29
C SER A 138 9.59 2.65 -16.60
N MET A 139 10.23 1.69 -17.26
CA MET A 139 10.86 1.92 -18.56
C MET A 139 9.81 1.87 -19.67
N GLY A 140 9.22 3.02 -19.95
CA GLY A 140 8.33 3.25 -21.08
C GLY A 140 7.53 4.51 -20.82
N ALA A 141 8.21 5.66 -20.91
CA ALA A 141 7.64 6.96 -21.19
C ALA A 141 8.13 7.38 -22.59
#